data_AF-A0A553I1N6-F1
#
_entry.id   AF-A0A553I1N6-F1
#
_cell.length_a   1.000
_cell.length_b   1.000
_cell.length_c   1.000
_cell.angle_alpha   90.00
_cell.angle_beta   90.00
_cell.angle_gamma   90.00
#
_symmetry.space_group_name_H-M   'P 1'
#
loop_
_entity.id
_entity.type
_entity.pdbx_description
1 polymer ?
#
loop_
_entity_poly.entity_id
_entity_poly.type
_entity_poly.pdbx_seq_one_letter_code
_entity_poly.pdbx_strand_id
1 'polypeptide(L)'
;MTILEIALPKLKSDPALIEEMKALAPPFVANLQKAGVMNGLRGFFGTENGRDIRNEFREILLLQWPTAQHFKDFVASPGYLEFAAKLKEKFAAGPAELKLFESGSEVSQLFGQGAEGETVVEYVMVKPKDASEAGVDSVLQKLQSGLSQLGSAKAAAVRKSSNLDTQEIALVSLYASDAEFEAAKASEARKQLLADIANTADLTSLVAHVEQKYPTMTQSQPPEQLKGFESLSPGTYDTPGGGVLSYSHTPASQHKSGTPILVLLHGWPQTRYIWRYAVPMLSKMGYTLFVPDLPGYGYSTMSKVSASDVGAKSEHDRVSPASSQGPESFFPWASNMNSSVNIYSVGYGVLSAVRAVYGGGDNGDELKVVLIGHDRGGRVTQRLVTSSSGSPLPVPQSLNIRVLGAMLLDIVPYSAQWSAHANPRASSRYWHWTFLPSAFSVPMVQSYGGGRFCRELLTASVGSSEAGRESFFADGAGEHYARCYERDEVIRGAAADYSSGAAEDWDAQQEDIKEGRKMQVPVVVLYSEGLDKMHDGNVEAIWKQWTSSDANLHVYAMQSGVGHYIPEEAPEATNKHIVSFLEGLGL
;
A
#
# COMPACT_ATOMS: atom_id res chain seq x y z
N MET A 1 -7.56 15.67 17.95
CA MET A 1 -6.65 16.42 17.06
C MET A 1 -7.40 17.66 16.58
N THR A 2 -6.73 18.68 16.04
CA THR A 2 -7.43 19.89 15.60
C THR A 2 -7.06 20.20 14.17
N ILE A 3 -8.06 20.48 13.33
CA ILE A 3 -7.87 20.80 11.92
C ILE A 3 -8.21 22.27 11.74
N LEU A 4 -7.24 23.00 11.23
CA LEU A 4 -7.39 24.38 10.83
C LEU A 4 -7.83 24.44 9.38
N GLU A 5 -8.81 25.28 9.10
CA GLU A 5 -9.12 25.76 7.77
C GLU A 5 -8.58 27.17 7.56
N ILE A 6 -7.82 27.35 6.48
CA ILE A 6 -7.51 28.66 5.91
C ILE A 6 -8.29 28.80 4.61
N ALA A 7 -9.39 29.55 4.63
CA ALA A 7 -10.04 29.99 3.41
C ALA A 7 -9.35 31.28 2.92
N LEU A 8 -8.55 31.18 1.86
CA LEU A 8 -7.88 32.33 1.27
C LEU A 8 -8.90 33.17 0.46
N PRO A 9 -8.99 34.49 0.67
CA PRO A 9 -9.84 35.37 -0.14
C PRO A 9 -9.36 35.40 -1.59
N LYS A 10 -10.24 35.88 -2.49
CA LYS A 10 -9.90 36.13 -3.89
C LYS A 10 -8.70 37.09 -3.98
N LEU A 11 -7.62 36.65 -4.62
CA LEU A 11 -6.47 37.50 -4.95
C LEU A 11 -6.86 38.53 -6.01
N LYS A 12 -6.26 39.73 -5.95
CA LYS A 12 -6.34 40.68 -7.07
C LYS A 12 -5.68 40.04 -8.29
N SER A 13 -6.34 40.08 -9.45
CA SER A 13 -5.85 39.49 -10.69
C SER A 13 -4.71 40.34 -11.28
N ASP A 14 -3.49 40.15 -10.78
CA ASP A 14 -2.27 40.80 -11.24
C ASP A 14 -1.15 39.75 -11.42
N PRO A 15 -0.62 39.52 -12.64
CA PRO A 15 0.44 38.56 -12.91
C PRO A 15 1.72 38.78 -12.09
N ALA A 16 2.05 40.02 -11.71
CA ALA A 16 3.22 40.31 -10.87
C ALA A 16 3.05 39.77 -9.44
N LEU A 17 1.80 39.70 -8.97
CA LEU A 17 1.42 39.16 -7.67
C LEU A 17 1.72 37.67 -7.56
N ILE A 18 1.62 36.92 -8.67
CA ILE A 18 1.83 35.46 -8.70
C ILE A 18 3.31 35.13 -8.48
N GLU A 19 4.22 35.86 -9.11
CA GLU A 19 5.67 35.69 -8.91
C GLU A 19 6.11 36.14 -7.50
N GLU A 20 5.50 37.20 -6.98
CA GLU A 20 5.75 37.69 -5.62
C GLU A 20 5.26 36.67 -4.56
N MET A 21 4.11 36.02 -4.80
CA MET A 21 3.59 34.94 -3.96
C MET A 21 4.48 33.68 -3.96
N LYS A 22 5.08 33.34 -5.11
CA LYS A 22 6.06 32.23 -5.19
C LYS A 22 7.30 32.49 -4.34
N ALA A 23 7.71 33.75 -4.19
CA ALA A 23 8.84 34.13 -3.34
C ALA A 23 8.50 34.10 -1.83
N LEU A 24 7.24 34.38 -1.47
CA LEU A 24 6.77 34.40 -0.08
C LEU A 24 6.40 33.00 0.47
N ALA A 25 6.14 32.02 -0.40
CA ALA A 25 5.70 30.69 -0.01
C ALA A 25 6.76 29.85 0.74
N PRO A 26 8.04 29.79 0.33
CA PRO A 26 9.04 28.94 1.01
C PRO A 26 9.29 29.32 2.49
N PRO A 27 9.43 30.61 2.87
CA PRO A 27 9.53 31.01 4.27
C PRO A 27 8.28 30.69 5.08
N PHE A 28 7.09 30.83 4.49
CA PHE A 28 5.82 30.51 5.13
C PHE A 28 5.68 29.01 5.43
N VAL A 29 6.00 28.15 4.46
CA VAL A 29 6.00 26.69 4.64
C VAL A 29 7.00 26.25 5.71
N ALA A 30 8.21 26.84 5.71
CA ALA A 30 9.21 26.56 6.74
C ALA A 30 8.73 26.94 8.16
N ASN A 31 7.96 28.02 8.28
CA ASN A 31 7.37 28.44 9.56
C ASN A 31 6.21 27.53 10.00
N LEU A 32 5.40 27.03 9.07
CA LEU A 32 4.35 26.03 9.35
C LEU A 32 4.95 24.73 9.90
N GLN A 33 6.04 24.24 9.30
CA GLN A 33 6.74 23.05 9.76
C GLN A 33 7.36 23.24 11.15
N LYS A 34 7.99 24.39 11.41
CA LYS A 34 8.53 24.74 12.74
C LYS A 34 7.46 24.88 13.82
N ALA A 35 6.26 25.32 13.44
CA ALA A 35 5.12 25.46 14.34
C ALA A 35 4.42 24.12 14.66
N GLY A 36 4.87 23.01 14.06
CA GLY A 36 4.38 21.66 14.37
C GLY A 36 3.14 21.24 13.59
N VAL A 37 2.90 21.79 12.39
CA VAL A 37 1.87 21.25 11.48
C VAL A 37 2.20 19.80 11.15
N MET A 38 1.23 18.91 11.32
CA MET A 38 1.39 17.47 11.09
C MET A 38 1.12 17.09 9.63
N ASN A 39 0.07 17.65 9.02
CA ASN A 39 -0.36 17.36 7.64
C ASN A 39 -1.02 18.60 7.01
N GLY A 40 -1.08 18.68 5.68
CA GLY A 40 -1.75 19.76 4.96
C GLY A 40 -2.38 19.34 3.63
N LEU A 41 -3.50 19.96 3.26
CA LEU A 41 -4.21 19.75 1.99
C LEU A 41 -4.60 21.10 1.37
N ARG A 42 -4.51 21.22 0.04
CA ARG A 42 -4.93 22.41 -0.74
C ARG A 42 -6.10 22.05 -1.65
N GLY A 43 -7.12 22.90 -1.78
CA GLY A 43 -8.28 22.67 -2.65
C GLY A 43 -9.05 23.95 -3.03
N PHE A 44 -10.26 23.80 -3.60
CA PHE A 44 -11.16 24.91 -3.96
C PHE A 44 -12.59 24.67 -3.47
N PHE A 45 -13.32 25.75 -3.19
CA PHE A 45 -14.74 25.67 -2.89
C PHE A 45 -15.61 25.48 -4.13
N GLY A 46 -16.52 24.49 -4.09
CA GLY A 46 -17.54 24.30 -5.12
C GLY A 46 -18.79 25.17 -4.91
N THR A 47 -19.36 25.14 -3.70
CA THR A 47 -20.53 25.94 -3.34
C THR A 47 -20.46 26.41 -1.88
N GLU A 48 -21.15 27.50 -1.57
CA GLU A 48 -21.31 28.03 -0.22
C GLU A 48 -22.79 28.39 -0.01
N ASN A 49 -23.45 27.73 0.95
CA ASN A 49 -24.89 27.91 1.23
C ASN A 49 -25.78 27.73 -0.03
N GLY A 50 -25.44 26.75 -0.88
CA GLY A 50 -26.17 26.47 -2.11
C GLY A 50 -25.85 27.39 -3.29
N ARG A 51 -24.97 28.39 -3.13
CA ARG A 51 -24.49 29.28 -4.20
C ARG A 51 -23.22 28.74 -4.82
N ASP A 52 -23.14 28.64 -6.14
CA ASP A 52 -21.89 28.29 -6.85
C ASP A 52 -20.88 29.43 -6.73
N ILE A 53 -19.70 29.13 -6.21
CA ILE A 53 -18.65 30.12 -5.94
C ILE A 53 -17.31 29.78 -6.64
N ARG A 54 -17.31 28.85 -7.60
CA ARG A 54 -16.05 28.40 -8.26
C ARG A 54 -15.33 29.51 -9.02
N ASN A 55 -16.10 30.41 -9.65
CA ASN A 55 -15.56 31.57 -10.35
C ASN A 55 -15.02 32.67 -9.41
N GLU A 56 -15.15 32.48 -8.10
CA GLU A 56 -14.60 33.37 -7.08
C GLU A 56 -13.17 32.99 -6.69
N PHE A 57 -12.64 31.85 -7.17
CA PHE A 57 -11.27 31.37 -6.93
C PHE A 57 -10.88 31.41 -5.45
N ARG A 58 -11.75 30.90 -4.58
CA ARG A 58 -11.49 30.78 -3.14
C ARG A 58 -10.74 29.48 -2.88
N GLU A 59 -9.45 29.62 -2.65
CA GLU A 59 -8.54 28.52 -2.34
C GLU A 59 -8.60 28.18 -0.86
N ILE A 60 -8.60 26.88 -0.53
CA ILE A 60 -8.60 26.39 0.85
C ILE A 60 -7.27 25.69 1.15
N LEU A 61 -6.68 25.99 2.30
CA LEU A 61 -5.55 25.26 2.87
C LEU A 61 -5.98 24.69 4.22
N LEU A 62 -6.07 23.37 4.30
CA LEU A 62 -6.39 22.64 5.51
C LEU A 62 -5.11 22.19 6.18
N LEU A 63 -4.92 22.51 7.45
CA LEU A 63 -3.69 22.21 8.19
C LEU A 63 -4.03 21.45 9.48
N GLN A 64 -3.38 20.31 9.70
CA GLN A 64 -3.57 19.50 10.89
C GLN A 64 -2.60 19.92 11.98
N TRP A 65 -3.13 20.18 13.18
CA TRP A 65 -2.34 20.57 14.35
C TRP A 65 -2.46 19.52 15.47
N PRO A 66 -1.38 19.31 16.24
CA PRO A 66 -1.40 18.41 17.39
C PRO A 66 -2.46 18.81 18.41
N THR A 67 -2.55 20.12 18.69
CA THR A 67 -3.56 20.72 19.57
C THR A 67 -4.00 22.09 19.07
N ALA A 68 -5.16 22.56 19.54
CA ALA A 68 -5.64 23.91 19.31
C ALA A 68 -4.65 25.00 19.77
N GLN A 69 -3.80 24.71 20.76
CA GLN A 69 -2.81 25.67 21.27
C GLN A 69 -1.68 25.92 20.26
N HIS A 70 -1.18 24.87 19.59
CA HIS A 70 -0.15 25.02 18.55
C HIS A 70 -0.60 25.95 17.42
N PHE A 71 -1.88 25.85 17.04
CA PHE A 71 -2.49 26.76 16.08
C PHE A 71 -2.53 28.21 16.62
N LYS A 72 -3.02 28.42 17.84
CA LYS A 72 -3.10 29.76 18.46
C LYS A 72 -1.73 30.42 18.55
N ASP A 73 -0.70 29.65 18.90
CA ASP A 73 0.68 30.12 18.98
C ASP A 73 1.24 30.48 17.60
N PHE A 74 0.91 29.70 16.56
CA PHE A 74 1.27 30.01 15.18
C PHE A 74 0.64 31.32 14.69
N VAL A 75 -0.65 31.52 14.91
CA VAL A 75 -1.37 32.74 14.48
C VAL A 75 -0.89 33.98 15.24
N ALA A 76 -0.46 33.80 16.49
CA ALA A 76 0.16 34.87 17.28
C ALA A 76 1.63 35.11 16.92
N SER A 77 2.25 34.26 16.08
CA SER A 77 3.68 34.36 15.78
C SER A 77 4.03 35.59 14.94
N PRO A 78 5.18 36.26 15.19
CA PRO A 78 5.61 37.40 14.40
C PRO A 78 5.71 37.10 12.89
N GLY A 79 6.13 35.88 12.53
CA GLY A 79 6.25 35.45 11.14
C GLY A 79 4.90 35.31 10.43
N TYR A 80 3.88 34.79 11.13
CA TYR A 80 2.51 34.75 10.58
C TYR A 80 1.92 36.16 10.48
N LEU A 81 2.10 37.01 11.49
CA LEU A 81 1.59 38.37 11.48
C LEU A 81 2.21 39.22 10.35
N GLU A 82 3.50 39.07 10.08
CA GLU A 82 4.18 39.72 8.95
C GLU A 82 3.66 39.21 7.61
N PHE A 83 3.47 37.89 7.47
CA PHE A 83 2.88 37.27 6.28
C PHE A 83 1.44 37.74 6.04
N ALA A 84 0.60 37.72 7.07
CA ALA A 84 -0.79 38.16 7.02
C ALA A 84 -0.90 39.67 6.68
N ALA A 85 0.01 40.50 7.22
CA ALA A 85 0.08 41.92 6.89
C ALA A 85 0.44 42.15 5.42
N LYS A 86 1.42 41.42 4.87
CA LYS A 86 1.82 41.48 3.46
C LYS A 86 0.70 41.05 2.52
N LEU A 87 -0.11 40.08 2.92
CA LEU A 87 -1.25 39.58 2.13
C LEU A 87 -2.48 40.50 2.16
N LYS A 88 -2.67 41.26 3.24
CA LYS A 88 -3.87 42.10 3.47
C LYS A 88 -4.14 43.11 2.35
N GLU A 89 -3.11 43.66 1.73
CA GLU A 89 -3.25 44.65 0.65
C GLU A 89 -3.51 44.01 -0.73
N LYS A 90 -3.31 42.69 -0.83
CA LYS A 90 -3.29 41.93 -2.09
C LYS A 90 -4.59 41.17 -2.36
N PHE A 91 -5.46 41.03 -1.35
CA PHE A 91 -6.79 40.44 -1.48
C PHE A 91 -7.87 41.45 -1.91
N ALA A 92 -8.90 40.98 -2.60
CA ALA A 92 -10.03 41.80 -3.06
C ALA A 92 -11.04 42.14 -1.94
N ALA A 93 -11.05 41.36 -0.85
CA ALA A 93 -11.73 41.61 0.42
C ALA A 93 -10.71 41.37 1.56
N GLY A 94 -11.02 41.80 2.79
CA GLY A 94 -10.11 41.77 3.96
C GLY A 94 -9.41 40.41 4.23
N PRO A 95 -8.45 40.36 5.18
CA PRO A 95 -7.57 39.20 5.35
C PRO A 95 -8.35 37.91 5.62
N ALA A 96 -7.78 36.77 5.22
CA ALA A 96 -8.36 35.44 5.42
C ALA A 96 -8.85 35.24 6.86
N GLU A 97 -10.11 34.85 7.03
CA GLU A 97 -10.64 34.48 8.35
C GLU A 97 -10.21 33.04 8.65
N LEU A 98 -9.31 32.86 9.62
CA LEU A 98 -8.83 31.55 10.03
C LEU A 98 -9.87 30.84 10.92
N LYS A 99 -10.28 29.63 10.55
CA LYS A 99 -11.33 28.89 11.26
C LYS A 99 -10.81 27.56 11.80
N LEU A 100 -10.93 27.35 13.11
CA LEU A 100 -10.46 26.13 13.78
C LEU A 100 -11.61 25.14 13.99
N PHE A 101 -11.37 23.87 13.66
CA PHE A 101 -12.30 22.75 13.83
C PHE A 101 -11.67 21.64 14.67
N GLU A 102 -12.42 21.08 15.60
CA GLU A 102 -11.98 19.89 16.33
C GLU A 102 -12.28 18.63 15.51
N SER A 103 -11.30 17.73 15.40
CA SER A 103 -11.43 16.48 14.66
C SER A 103 -10.86 15.30 15.45
N GLY A 104 -11.63 14.21 15.49
CA GLY A 104 -11.17 12.90 15.96
C GLY A 104 -10.36 12.12 14.92
N SER A 105 -10.24 12.61 13.68
CA SER A 105 -9.62 11.93 12.53
C SER A 105 -8.52 12.78 11.88
N GLU A 106 -7.58 12.14 11.19
CA GLU A 106 -6.56 12.84 10.41
C GLU A 106 -7.14 13.55 9.17
N VAL A 107 -6.51 14.65 8.71
CA VAL A 107 -6.97 15.39 7.52
C VAL A 107 -7.05 14.46 6.29
N SER A 108 -6.11 13.53 6.17
CA SER A 108 -6.06 12.51 5.12
C SER A 108 -7.30 11.59 5.09
N GLN A 109 -7.94 11.36 6.24
CA GLN A 109 -9.13 10.51 6.38
C GLN A 109 -10.43 11.26 6.10
N LEU A 110 -10.42 12.60 6.16
CA LEU A 110 -11.61 13.43 5.92
C LEU A 110 -11.93 13.64 4.44
N PHE A 111 -10.92 13.54 3.57
CA PHE A 111 -11.04 13.89 2.15
C PHE A 111 -10.71 12.73 1.20
N GLY A 112 -10.51 11.53 1.74
CA GLY A 112 -10.02 10.37 1.01
C GLY A 112 -8.53 10.51 0.67
N GLN A 113 -7.76 9.42 0.81
CA GLN A 113 -6.41 9.39 0.27
C GLN A 113 -6.51 9.21 -1.25
N GLY A 114 -6.21 10.26 -2.04
CA GLY A 114 -6.16 10.16 -3.50
C GLY A 114 -6.65 11.35 -4.32
N ALA A 115 -6.91 12.51 -3.72
CA ALA A 115 -7.45 13.64 -4.46
C ALA A 115 -6.34 14.57 -5.03
N GLU A 116 -5.62 14.10 -6.06
CA GLU A 116 -4.88 14.98 -7.00
C GLU A 116 -5.65 15.12 -8.33
N GLY A 117 -6.95 15.39 -8.21
CA GLY A 117 -7.73 16.15 -9.19
C GLY A 117 -8.26 17.42 -8.52
N GLU A 118 -8.88 18.32 -9.28
CA GLU A 118 -9.64 19.44 -8.70
C GLU A 118 -10.71 18.86 -7.76
N THR A 119 -10.41 18.88 -6.46
CA THR A 119 -11.28 18.35 -5.43
C THR A 119 -12.34 19.39 -5.18
N VAL A 120 -13.56 19.12 -5.64
CA VAL A 120 -14.66 20.03 -5.40
C VAL A 120 -15.30 19.67 -4.06
N VAL A 121 -14.99 20.46 -3.04
CA VAL A 121 -15.60 20.32 -1.71
C VAL A 121 -16.94 21.07 -1.70
N GLU A 122 -18.02 20.36 -1.40
CA GLU A 122 -19.32 20.97 -1.11
C GLU A 122 -19.35 21.39 0.38
N TYR A 123 -19.69 22.66 0.63
CA TYR A 123 -19.67 23.26 1.97
C TYR A 123 -21.04 23.86 2.30
N VAL A 124 -21.71 23.32 3.31
CA VAL A 124 -23.04 23.77 3.71
C VAL A 124 -23.01 24.20 5.17
N MET A 125 -23.01 25.52 5.43
CA MET A 125 -23.20 26.03 6.80
C MET A 125 -24.68 26.01 7.15
N VAL A 126 -25.02 25.40 8.28
CA VAL A 126 -26.40 25.36 8.79
C VAL A 126 -26.44 26.15 10.10
N LYS A 127 -27.40 27.07 10.22
CA LYS A 127 -27.68 27.79 11.47
C LYS A 127 -28.88 27.12 12.16
N PRO A 128 -28.87 26.90 13.49
CA PRO A 128 -29.94 26.16 14.18
C PRO A 128 -31.32 26.85 14.09
N LYS A 129 -32.38 26.06 13.91
CA LYS A 129 -33.79 26.47 14.11
C LYS A 129 -34.65 25.33 14.69
N ASP A 130 -34.72 25.24 16.02
CA ASP A 130 -35.69 24.48 16.87
C ASP A 130 -35.65 22.93 16.91
N ALA A 131 -34.80 22.40 17.80
CA ALA A 131 -34.42 21.00 18.09
C ALA A 131 -35.53 19.95 18.34
N SER A 132 -35.59 18.88 17.53
CA SER A 132 -36.18 17.59 17.96
C SER A 132 -35.39 16.40 17.40
N GLU A 133 -35.23 15.34 18.21
CA GLU A 133 -34.44 14.13 17.91
C GLU A 133 -34.95 13.39 16.64
N ALA A 134 -36.27 13.37 16.42
CA ALA A 134 -36.87 12.82 15.20
C ALA A 134 -36.54 13.63 13.93
N GLY A 135 -36.33 14.95 14.05
CA GLY A 135 -35.93 15.80 12.93
C GLY A 135 -34.50 15.52 12.48
N VAL A 136 -33.62 15.22 13.44
CA VAL A 136 -32.20 14.88 13.22
C VAL A 136 -32.06 13.55 12.46
N ASP A 137 -32.78 12.51 12.89
CA ASP A 137 -32.77 11.20 12.22
C ASP A 137 -33.35 11.26 10.80
N SER A 138 -34.40 12.06 10.60
CA SER A 138 -34.99 12.28 9.27
C SER A 138 -33.99 12.92 8.32
N VAL A 139 -33.22 13.90 8.80
CA VAL A 139 -32.21 14.61 8.00
C VAL A 139 -31.03 13.70 7.66
N LEU A 140 -30.57 12.84 8.59
CA LEU A 140 -29.54 11.84 8.29
C LEU A 140 -29.99 10.81 7.27
N GLN A 141 -31.21 10.28 7.40
CA GLN A 141 -31.75 9.34 6.41
C GLN A 141 -31.90 9.98 5.04
N LYS A 142 -32.33 11.25 4.97
CA LYS A 142 -32.46 12.01 3.72
C LYS A 142 -31.10 12.35 3.10
N LEU A 143 -30.11 12.72 3.92
CA LEU A 143 -28.70 12.89 3.50
C LEU A 143 -28.18 11.58 2.91
N GLN A 144 -28.27 10.48 3.64
CA GLN A 144 -27.79 9.17 3.20
C GLN A 144 -28.50 8.69 1.93
N SER A 145 -29.82 8.87 1.84
CA SER A 145 -30.62 8.54 0.67
C SER A 145 -30.27 9.43 -0.53
N GLY A 146 -30.14 10.75 -0.34
CA GLY A 146 -29.78 11.70 -1.40
C GLY A 146 -28.39 11.42 -1.96
N LEU A 147 -27.42 11.15 -1.08
CA LEU A 147 -26.05 10.82 -1.50
C LEU A 147 -25.95 9.46 -2.20
N SER A 148 -26.74 8.47 -1.77
CA SER A 148 -26.84 7.18 -2.47
C SER A 148 -27.45 7.29 -3.87
N GLN A 149 -28.33 8.27 -4.10
CA GLN A 149 -28.97 8.53 -5.39
C GLN A 149 -28.11 9.36 -6.36
N LEU A 150 -27.05 10.01 -5.87
CA LEU A 150 -26.13 10.82 -6.69
C LEU A 150 -25.02 10.01 -7.38
N GLY A 151 -24.92 8.70 -7.12
CA GLY A 151 -23.87 7.83 -7.67
C GLY A 151 -22.50 8.07 -7.03
N SER A 152 -21.70 7.00 -6.85
CA SER A 152 -20.30 6.90 -6.38
C SER A 152 -19.74 7.95 -5.38
N ALA A 153 -20.56 8.67 -4.62
CA ALA A 153 -20.11 9.51 -3.52
C ALA A 153 -19.50 8.61 -2.42
N LYS A 154 -18.17 8.65 -2.28
CA LYS A 154 -17.42 7.68 -1.46
C LYS A 154 -17.47 7.93 0.05
N ALA A 155 -17.89 9.11 0.53
CA ALA A 155 -18.01 9.39 1.97
C ALA A 155 -18.84 10.66 2.25
N ALA A 156 -19.50 10.69 3.41
CA ALA A 156 -20.14 11.89 3.99
C ALA A 156 -19.72 12.01 5.46
N ALA A 157 -19.42 13.23 5.93
CA ALA A 157 -18.87 13.45 7.27
C ALA A 157 -19.40 14.76 7.87
N VAL A 158 -20.06 14.67 9.04
CA VAL A 158 -20.58 15.81 9.84
C VAL A 158 -19.65 16.10 11.02
N ARG A 159 -19.31 17.37 11.31
CA ARG A 159 -18.31 17.80 12.33
C ARG A 159 -18.75 19.05 13.10
N LYS A 160 -18.06 19.42 14.20
CA LYS A 160 -18.31 20.63 15.02
C LYS A 160 -17.13 21.63 14.93
N SER A 161 -17.42 22.93 14.85
CA SER A 161 -16.40 24.01 14.88
C SER A 161 -16.23 24.58 16.28
N SER A 162 -15.01 25.01 16.63
CA SER A 162 -14.68 25.52 17.97
C SER A 162 -14.40 27.03 18.01
N ASN A 163 -14.57 27.78 16.92
CA ASN A 163 -14.02 29.14 16.81
C ASN A 163 -14.97 30.26 16.32
N LEU A 164 -16.24 30.23 16.69
CA LEU A 164 -17.12 31.41 16.51
C LEU A 164 -18.01 31.58 17.74
N ASP A 165 -18.42 32.81 18.00
CA ASP A 165 -19.52 33.17 18.92
C ASP A 165 -20.88 32.51 18.54
N THR A 166 -20.91 31.63 17.54
CA THR A 166 -22.06 30.83 17.12
C THR A 166 -21.70 29.35 17.21
N GLN A 167 -22.44 28.62 18.05
CA GLN A 167 -21.97 27.37 18.66
C GLN A 167 -22.04 26.08 17.82
N GLU A 168 -22.53 26.05 16.58
CA GLU A 168 -22.55 24.79 15.81
C GLU A 168 -22.63 24.99 14.28
N ILE A 169 -21.82 24.22 13.53
CA ILE A 169 -21.78 24.17 12.05
C ILE A 169 -21.60 22.70 11.66
N ALA A 170 -22.45 22.14 10.79
CA ALA A 170 -22.19 20.86 10.11
C ALA A 170 -21.32 21.06 8.87
N LEU A 171 -20.37 20.14 8.64
CA LEU A 171 -19.72 19.95 7.34
C LEU A 171 -20.41 18.78 6.63
N VAL A 172 -20.52 18.79 5.30
CA VAL A 172 -20.88 17.59 4.52
C VAL A 172 -19.98 17.58 3.29
N SER A 173 -18.89 16.83 3.35
CA SER A 173 -17.96 16.67 2.22
C SER A 173 -18.49 15.64 1.24
N LEU A 174 -18.41 15.93 -0.06
CA LEU A 174 -18.68 14.99 -1.15
C LEU A 174 -17.47 14.95 -2.08
N TYR A 175 -17.08 13.74 -2.48
CA TYR A 175 -16.04 13.50 -3.47
C TYR A 175 -16.67 13.10 -4.80
N ALA A 176 -16.36 13.85 -5.86
CA ALA A 176 -16.81 13.61 -7.23
C ALA A 176 -15.82 14.24 -8.24
N SER A 177 -15.71 13.67 -9.44
CA SER A 177 -15.08 14.34 -10.59
C SER A 177 -15.93 15.52 -11.08
N ASP A 178 -15.38 16.45 -11.86
CA ASP A 178 -16.12 17.61 -12.39
C ASP A 178 -17.40 17.21 -13.15
N ALA A 179 -17.34 16.12 -13.93
CA ALA A 179 -18.48 15.62 -14.68
C ALA A 179 -19.58 15.04 -13.77
N GLU A 180 -19.19 14.35 -12.70
CA GLU A 180 -20.10 13.81 -11.69
C GLU A 180 -20.71 14.95 -10.84
N PHE A 181 -19.93 15.98 -10.53
CA PHE A 181 -20.38 17.16 -9.81
C PHE A 181 -21.39 18.00 -10.62
N GLU A 182 -21.16 18.20 -11.92
CA GLU A 182 -22.12 18.87 -12.81
C GLU A 182 -23.41 18.05 -13.00
N ALA A 183 -23.33 16.72 -13.05
CA ALA A 183 -24.51 15.85 -13.05
C ALA A 183 -25.29 15.93 -11.72
N ALA A 184 -24.58 15.95 -10.58
CA ALA A 184 -25.18 16.09 -9.26
C ALA A 184 -25.90 17.43 -9.08
N LYS A 185 -25.38 18.52 -9.69
CA LYS A 185 -26.02 19.85 -9.69
C LYS A 185 -27.37 19.90 -10.36
N ALA A 186 -27.52 19.19 -11.47
CA ALA A 186 -28.76 19.14 -12.22
C ALA A 186 -29.81 18.21 -11.57
N SER A 187 -29.38 17.38 -10.61
CA SER A 187 -30.26 16.41 -9.96
C SER A 187 -31.27 17.08 -9.03
N GLU A 188 -32.54 16.71 -9.19
CA GLU A 188 -33.63 17.14 -8.32
C GLU A 188 -33.43 16.67 -6.87
N ALA A 189 -32.74 15.53 -6.69
CA ALA A 189 -32.36 15.02 -5.37
C ALA A 189 -31.44 15.98 -4.61
N ARG A 190 -30.54 16.69 -5.31
CA ARG A 190 -29.64 17.68 -4.70
C ARG A 190 -30.38 18.95 -4.27
N LYS A 191 -31.32 19.44 -5.09
CA LYS A 191 -32.14 20.61 -4.72
C LYS A 191 -32.99 20.34 -3.49
N GLN A 192 -33.57 19.13 -3.43
CA GLN A 192 -34.34 18.67 -2.28
C GLN A 192 -33.46 18.54 -1.03
N LEU A 193 -32.24 18.00 -1.17
CA LEU A 193 -31.29 17.87 -0.06
C LEU A 193 -30.91 19.22 0.56
N LEU A 194 -30.59 20.22 -0.27
CA LEU A 194 -30.26 21.56 0.21
C LEU A 194 -31.46 22.25 0.90
N ALA A 195 -32.68 21.98 0.44
CA ALA A 195 -33.91 22.46 1.08
C ALA A 195 -34.17 21.79 2.44
N ASP A 196 -33.90 20.48 2.57
CA ASP A 196 -34.03 19.74 3.83
C ASP A 196 -33.00 20.19 4.88
N ILE A 197 -31.75 20.40 4.48
CA ILE A 197 -30.68 20.91 5.36
C ILE A 197 -31.02 22.30 5.92
N ALA A 198 -31.54 23.19 5.08
CA ALA A 198 -31.95 24.54 5.48
C ALA A 198 -33.07 24.58 6.54
N ASN A 199 -33.79 23.46 6.71
CA ASN A 199 -34.92 23.32 7.65
C ASN A 199 -34.57 22.52 8.91
N THR A 200 -33.28 22.19 9.15
CA THR A 200 -32.86 21.34 10.28
C THR A 200 -32.60 22.12 11.57
N ALA A 201 -32.90 21.46 12.68
CA ALA A 201 -33.32 22.11 13.90
C ALA A 201 -32.31 22.11 15.07
N ASP A 202 -31.38 21.15 15.12
CA ASP A 202 -30.27 21.12 16.09
C ASP A 202 -29.16 20.18 15.59
N LEU A 203 -27.92 20.62 15.71
CA LEU A 203 -26.71 19.97 15.19
C LEU A 203 -25.99 19.13 16.23
N THR A 204 -26.20 19.38 17.53
CA THR A 204 -25.49 18.65 18.60
C THR A 204 -25.93 17.19 18.67
N SER A 205 -27.23 16.92 18.60
CA SER A 205 -27.78 15.56 18.61
C SER A 205 -27.39 14.75 17.35
N LEU A 206 -27.19 15.43 16.22
CA LEU A 206 -26.77 14.84 14.94
C LEU A 206 -25.38 14.21 15.02
N VAL A 207 -24.43 14.91 15.64
CA VAL A 207 -23.03 14.48 15.74
C VAL A 207 -22.89 13.28 16.68
N ALA A 208 -23.51 13.33 17.87
CA ALA A 208 -23.43 12.25 18.85
C ALA A 208 -24.01 10.91 18.32
N HIS A 209 -25.09 10.98 17.55
CA HIS A 209 -25.76 9.80 16.99
C HIS A 209 -24.96 9.16 15.84
N VAL A 210 -24.25 9.97 15.03
CA VAL A 210 -23.37 9.47 13.96
C VAL A 210 -22.13 8.77 14.51
N GLU A 211 -21.50 9.30 15.56
CA GLU A 211 -20.37 8.65 16.23
C GLU A 211 -20.73 7.29 16.84
N GLN A 212 -21.97 7.17 17.35
CA GLN A 212 -22.49 5.92 17.91
C GLN A 212 -22.77 4.86 16.82
N LYS A 213 -23.24 5.29 15.64
CA LYS A 213 -23.66 4.40 14.55
C LYS A 213 -22.54 4.06 13.56
N TYR A 214 -21.52 4.91 13.48
CA TYR A 214 -20.37 4.78 12.58
C TYR A 214 -19.08 5.16 13.31
N PRO A 215 -18.57 4.30 14.21
CA PRO A 215 -17.30 4.56 14.86
C PRO A 215 -16.20 4.70 13.81
N THR A 216 -15.38 5.73 13.96
CA THR A 216 -14.21 6.05 13.15
C THR A 216 -13.43 4.77 12.84
N MET A 217 -13.23 4.42 11.56
CA MET A 217 -12.33 3.32 11.18
C MET A 217 -10.88 3.73 11.51
N THR A 218 -10.51 3.61 12.77
CA THR A 218 -9.11 3.54 13.20
C THR A 218 -8.53 2.22 12.73
N GLN A 219 -7.38 2.28 12.04
CA GLN A 219 -6.49 1.14 11.83
C GLN A 219 -6.41 0.30 13.12
N SER A 220 -6.72 -1.01 13.01
CA SER A 220 -6.52 -2.12 13.99
C SER A 220 -7.65 -3.15 14.03
N GLN A 221 -8.57 -3.20 13.05
CA GLN A 221 -9.40 -4.40 12.91
C GLN A 221 -8.55 -5.54 12.32
N PRO A 222 -8.46 -6.73 12.96
CA PRO A 222 -7.86 -7.90 12.33
C PRO A 222 -8.61 -8.19 11.03
N PRO A 223 -7.95 -8.72 9.98
CA PRO A 223 -8.57 -8.80 8.68
C PRO A 223 -9.82 -9.67 8.77
N GLU A 224 -10.84 -9.24 8.04
CA GLU A 224 -11.95 -10.07 7.56
C GLU A 224 -11.48 -11.54 7.48
N GLN A 225 -12.16 -12.46 8.16
CA GLN A 225 -11.75 -13.86 8.23
C GLN A 225 -11.59 -14.40 6.79
N LEU A 226 -10.34 -14.58 6.36
CA LEU A 226 -10.04 -15.00 4.99
C LEU A 226 -10.55 -16.43 4.79
N LYS A 227 -11.38 -16.64 3.77
CA LYS A 227 -11.91 -17.96 3.45
C LYS A 227 -10.77 -18.94 3.17
N GLY A 228 -10.81 -20.12 3.79
CA GLY A 228 -9.75 -21.12 3.68
C GLY A 228 -8.57 -20.90 4.64
N PHE A 229 -8.60 -19.86 5.48
CA PHE A 229 -7.60 -19.60 6.53
C PHE A 229 -8.16 -19.85 7.94
N GLU A 230 -9.33 -20.49 8.07
CA GLU A 230 -10.01 -20.66 9.35
C GLU A 230 -9.24 -21.50 10.37
N SER A 231 -8.30 -22.34 9.91
CA SER A 231 -7.38 -23.12 10.74
C SER A 231 -6.18 -22.31 11.27
N LEU A 232 -5.96 -21.10 10.77
CA LEU A 232 -4.79 -20.28 11.08
C LEU A 232 -5.15 -19.11 11.99
N SER A 233 -4.22 -18.75 12.87
CA SER A 233 -4.29 -17.54 13.68
C SER A 233 -3.66 -16.36 12.94
N PRO A 234 -4.26 -15.16 12.99
CA PRO A 234 -3.59 -13.94 12.54
C PRO A 234 -2.51 -13.53 13.55
N GLY A 235 -1.45 -12.88 13.06
CA GLY A 235 -0.40 -12.31 13.88
C GLY A 235 0.30 -11.14 13.20
N THR A 236 1.05 -10.39 14.01
CA THR A 236 1.95 -9.32 13.55
C THR A 236 3.32 -9.48 14.17
N TYR A 237 4.35 -8.94 13.52
CA TYR A 237 5.73 -8.96 14.03
C TYR A 237 6.47 -7.71 13.58
N ASP A 238 7.11 -7.02 14.51
CA ASP A 238 8.00 -5.91 14.20
C ASP A 238 9.30 -6.47 13.62
N THR A 239 9.53 -6.25 12.33
CA THR A 239 10.70 -6.75 11.63
C THR A 239 11.96 -6.04 12.11
N PRO A 240 13.14 -6.69 12.06
CA PRO A 240 14.42 -6.02 12.31
C PRO A 240 14.65 -4.80 11.40
N GLY A 241 13.97 -4.77 10.24
CA GLY A 241 13.98 -3.66 9.30
C GLY A 241 13.06 -2.49 9.69
N GLY A 242 12.41 -2.50 10.86
CA GLY A 242 11.58 -1.39 11.35
C GLY A 242 10.20 -1.25 10.70
N GLY A 243 9.70 -2.33 10.07
CA GLY A 243 8.34 -2.45 9.57
C GLY A 243 7.51 -3.47 10.37
N VAL A 244 6.22 -3.55 10.14
CA VAL A 244 5.30 -4.53 10.73
C VAL A 244 4.94 -5.56 9.68
N LEU A 245 5.31 -6.83 9.93
CA LEU A 245 4.89 -7.96 9.11
C LEU A 245 3.55 -8.49 9.63
N SER A 246 2.53 -8.55 8.78
CA SER A 246 1.27 -9.24 9.07
C SER A 246 1.30 -10.65 8.47
N TYR A 247 0.86 -11.65 9.24
CA TYR A 247 0.90 -13.06 8.81
C TYR A 247 -0.24 -13.89 9.40
N SER A 248 -0.50 -15.04 8.76
CA SER A 248 -1.42 -16.07 9.23
C SER A 248 -0.61 -17.33 9.47
N HIS A 249 -0.81 -18.00 10.59
CA HIS A 249 0.05 -19.10 10.99
C HIS A 249 -0.70 -20.19 11.75
N THR A 250 -0.19 -21.42 11.70
CA THR A 250 -0.67 -22.49 12.57
C THR A 250 -0.38 -22.09 14.03
N PRO A 251 -1.36 -22.14 14.95
CA PRO A 251 -1.13 -21.76 16.34
C PRO A 251 0.11 -22.45 16.92
N ALA A 252 0.98 -21.72 17.60
CA ALA A 252 2.26 -22.25 18.10
C ALA A 252 2.07 -23.49 19.01
N SER A 253 0.93 -23.57 19.72
CA SER A 253 0.54 -24.73 20.53
C SER A 253 0.28 -26.01 19.73
N GLN A 254 0.07 -25.91 18.42
CA GLN A 254 -0.14 -27.03 17.50
C GLN A 254 1.14 -27.42 16.74
N HIS A 255 2.18 -26.58 16.79
CA HIS A 255 3.47 -26.89 16.20
C HIS A 255 4.17 -27.99 16.99
N LYS A 256 4.65 -29.03 16.29
CA LYS A 256 5.45 -30.09 16.89
C LYS A 256 6.93 -29.78 16.70
N SER A 257 7.67 -29.63 17.79
CA SER A 257 9.12 -29.38 17.72
C SER A 257 9.82 -30.43 16.84
N GLY A 258 10.78 -29.98 16.04
CA GLY A 258 11.53 -30.80 15.09
C GLY A 258 10.84 -31.10 13.76
N THR A 259 9.55 -30.78 13.61
CA THR A 259 8.83 -30.86 12.33
C THR A 259 9.00 -29.58 11.50
N PRO A 260 9.02 -29.65 10.15
CA PRO A 260 9.24 -28.45 9.35
C PRO A 260 8.04 -27.49 9.32
N ILE A 261 8.34 -26.22 9.15
CA ILE A 261 7.38 -25.13 8.93
C ILE A 261 7.36 -24.81 7.44
N LEU A 262 6.18 -24.84 6.82
CA LEU A 262 6.00 -24.43 5.43
C LEU A 262 5.75 -22.92 5.39
N VAL A 263 6.65 -22.19 4.72
CA VAL A 263 6.55 -20.74 4.56
C VAL A 263 6.05 -20.43 3.15
N LEU A 264 4.83 -19.90 3.06
CA LEU A 264 4.12 -19.67 1.80
C LEU A 264 4.18 -18.18 1.42
N LEU A 265 4.96 -17.82 0.41
CA LEU A 265 5.26 -16.44 0.04
C LEU A 265 4.52 -16.04 -1.24
N HIS A 266 3.62 -15.06 -1.16
CA HIS A 266 2.89 -14.54 -2.32
C HIS A 266 3.75 -13.58 -3.17
N GLY A 267 3.20 -13.10 -4.28
CA GLY A 267 3.80 -12.03 -5.08
C GLY A 267 2.85 -10.88 -5.41
N TRP A 268 3.16 -10.14 -6.47
CA TRP A 268 2.46 -8.92 -6.86
C TRP A 268 1.38 -9.20 -7.93
N PRO A 269 0.23 -8.49 -7.91
CA PRO A 269 -0.24 -7.48 -6.97
C PRO A 269 -1.12 -8.08 -5.86
N GLN A 270 -0.72 -9.22 -5.29
CA GLN A 270 -1.58 -10.04 -4.43
C GLN A 270 -1.21 -9.88 -2.95
N THR A 271 -1.84 -10.71 -2.12
CA THR A 271 -1.57 -10.85 -0.68
C THR A 271 -1.41 -12.33 -0.36
N ARG A 272 -1.21 -12.69 0.91
CA ARG A 272 -1.16 -14.09 1.37
C ARG A 272 -2.35 -14.95 0.91
N TYR A 273 -3.48 -14.32 0.55
CA TYR A 273 -4.73 -14.99 0.16
C TYR A 273 -4.63 -15.81 -1.14
N ILE A 274 -3.56 -15.66 -1.95
CA ILE A 274 -3.27 -16.57 -3.07
C ILE A 274 -3.22 -18.04 -2.64
N TRP A 275 -2.88 -18.30 -1.37
CA TRP A 275 -2.75 -19.65 -0.82
C TRP A 275 -4.08 -20.25 -0.31
N ARG A 276 -5.24 -19.63 -0.56
CA ARG A 276 -6.55 -20.10 -0.05
C ARG A 276 -6.92 -21.54 -0.42
N TYR A 277 -6.34 -22.08 -1.49
CA TYR A 277 -6.55 -23.48 -1.89
C TYR A 277 -5.50 -24.45 -1.33
N ALA A 278 -4.30 -23.96 -1.01
CA ALA A 278 -3.22 -24.76 -0.42
C ALA A 278 -3.36 -24.86 1.11
N VAL A 279 -3.76 -23.76 1.78
CA VAL A 279 -3.84 -23.69 3.24
C VAL A 279 -4.79 -24.72 3.85
N PRO A 280 -6.04 -24.91 3.38
CA PRO A 280 -6.93 -25.93 3.93
C PRO A 280 -6.38 -27.35 3.76
N MET A 281 -5.81 -27.63 2.59
CA MET A 281 -5.24 -28.93 2.25
C MET A 281 -4.04 -29.26 3.15
N LEU A 282 -3.06 -28.35 3.25
CA LEU A 282 -1.86 -28.55 4.04
C LEU A 282 -2.17 -28.57 5.55
N SER A 283 -3.10 -27.73 6.02
CA SER A 283 -3.56 -27.76 7.42
C SER A 283 -4.19 -29.10 7.77
N LYS A 284 -5.03 -29.66 6.88
CA LYS A 284 -5.65 -30.97 7.07
C LYS A 284 -4.64 -32.11 7.11
N MET A 285 -3.54 -31.99 6.36
CA MET A 285 -2.41 -32.93 6.40
C MET A 285 -1.54 -32.78 7.66
N GLY A 286 -1.78 -31.75 8.49
CA GLY A 286 -1.08 -31.54 9.76
C GLY A 286 0.24 -30.79 9.65
N TYR A 287 0.50 -30.12 8.53
CA TYR A 287 1.69 -29.27 8.38
C TYR A 287 1.57 -27.98 9.19
N THR A 288 2.70 -27.51 9.72
CA THR A 288 2.80 -26.17 10.33
C THR A 288 2.97 -25.14 9.23
N LEU A 289 2.08 -24.15 9.15
CA LEU A 289 2.07 -23.13 8.11
C LEU A 289 2.46 -21.75 8.66
N PHE A 290 3.20 -20.99 7.86
CA PHE A 290 3.44 -19.57 8.07
C PHE A 290 3.23 -18.83 6.75
N VAL A 291 2.24 -17.95 6.69
CA VAL A 291 1.70 -17.38 5.46
C VAL A 291 1.63 -15.86 5.61
N PRO A 292 2.73 -15.13 5.34
CA PRO A 292 2.81 -13.69 5.53
C PRO A 292 2.24 -12.91 4.34
N ASP A 293 1.78 -11.68 4.58
CA ASP A 293 1.85 -10.66 3.55
C ASP A 293 3.31 -10.14 3.50
N LEU A 294 3.92 -10.08 2.32
CA LEU A 294 5.27 -9.56 2.18
C LEU A 294 5.35 -8.09 2.65
N PRO A 295 6.48 -7.62 3.19
CA PRO A 295 6.67 -6.21 3.55
C PRO A 295 6.30 -5.27 2.38
N GLY A 296 5.49 -4.25 2.68
CA GLY A 296 4.95 -3.34 1.66
C GLY A 296 3.75 -3.89 0.87
N TYR A 297 3.20 -5.05 1.23
CA TYR A 297 2.02 -5.65 0.62
C TYR A 297 0.95 -5.99 1.64
N GLY A 298 -0.30 -6.14 1.18
CA GLY A 298 -1.41 -6.56 2.02
C GLY A 298 -1.53 -5.70 3.28
N TYR A 299 -1.44 -6.31 4.45
CA TYR A 299 -1.46 -5.63 5.74
C TYR A 299 -0.07 -5.43 6.38
N SER A 300 1.00 -5.80 5.69
CA SER A 300 2.37 -5.54 6.13
C SER A 300 2.83 -4.15 5.72
N THR A 301 3.58 -3.47 6.59
CA THR A 301 4.18 -2.17 6.28
C THR A 301 5.52 -2.34 5.59
N MET A 302 6.03 -1.27 4.97
CA MET A 302 7.41 -1.26 4.46
C MET A 302 8.42 -1.29 5.62
N SER A 303 9.58 -1.90 5.38
CA SER A 303 10.75 -1.79 6.24
C SER A 303 11.39 -0.39 6.07
N LYS A 304 11.84 0.20 7.17
CA LYS A 304 12.50 1.52 7.24
C LYS A 304 14.03 1.47 7.05
N VAL A 305 14.63 0.29 6.94
CA VAL A 305 16.10 0.10 6.96
C VAL A 305 16.66 -0.12 5.56
N SER A 306 17.79 0.53 5.25
CA SER A 306 18.53 0.37 4.00
C SER A 306 19.51 -0.83 4.05
N ALA A 307 19.89 -1.38 2.90
CA ALA A 307 20.84 -2.50 2.80
C ALA A 307 22.20 -2.26 3.50
N SER A 308 22.61 -1.01 3.72
CA SER A 308 23.87 -0.69 4.39
C SER A 308 23.90 -1.05 5.88
N ASP A 309 22.73 -1.20 6.49
CA ASP A 309 22.60 -1.23 7.95
C ASP A 309 22.46 -2.67 8.51
N VAL A 310 22.24 -3.68 7.65
CA VAL A 310 21.96 -5.08 8.06
C VAL A 310 23.17 -6.03 7.89
N GLY A 311 24.38 -5.50 7.75
CA GLY A 311 25.60 -6.28 8.00
C GLY A 311 26.08 -7.23 6.89
N ALA A 312 25.74 -6.99 5.62
CA ALA A 312 26.36 -7.70 4.49
C ALA A 312 27.66 -7.02 4.01
N LYS A 313 28.56 -6.68 4.95
CA LYS A 313 29.95 -6.33 4.61
C LYS A 313 30.87 -7.32 5.31
N SER A 314 31.54 -8.16 4.52
CA SER A 314 32.68 -8.91 5.02
C SER A 314 33.73 -7.90 5.52
N GLU A 315 34.44 -8.21 6.60
CA GLU A 315 35.51 -7.34 7.14
C GLU A 315 36.67 -7.07 6.13
N HIS A 316 36.62 -7.64 4.93
CA HIS A 316 37.64 -7.49 3.89
C HIS A 316 37.36 -6.42 2.81
N ASP A 317 36.17 -5.81 2.76
CA ASP A 317 35.79 -4.89 1.66
C ASP A 317 35.98 -3.39 1.98
N ARG A 318 37.11 -3.02 2.60
CA ARG A 318 37.54 -1.61 2.64
C ARG A 318 38.29 -1.25 1.34
N VAL A 319 37.55 -1.12 0.25
CA VAL A 319 37.99 -0.31 -0.90
C VAL A 319 36.83 0.58 -1.34
N SER A 320 36.94 1.87 -1.02
CA SER A 320 36.04 2.91 -1.53
C SER A 320 36.14 2.99 -3.06
N PRO A 321 35.04 2.98 -3.83
CA PRO A 321 35.08 3.46 -5.20
C PRO A 321 35.19 4.99 -5.18
N ALA A 322 36.14 5.49 -5.96
CA ALA A 322 36.35 6.91 -6.16
C ALA A 322 35.10 7.58 -6.79
N SER A 323 34.90 8.82 -6.36
CA SER A 323 33.93 9.81 -6.82
C SER A 323 33.53 9.77 -8.30
N SER A 324 32.25 9.54 -8.59
CA SER A 324 31.57 10.11 -9.75
C SER A 324 30.39 10.96 -9.26
N GLN A 325 30.69 12.20 -8.86
CA GLN A 325 29.66 13.23 -8.68
C GLN A 325 29.13 13.64 -10.05
N GLY A 326 28.02 13.03 -10.47
CA GLY A 326 27.11 13.61 -11.47
C GLY A 326 26.17 14.62 -10.80
N PRO A 327 25.42 15.43 -11.56
CA PRO A 327 24.60 16.50 -11.02
C PRO A 327 23.41 15.93 -10.24
N GLU A 328 23.60 15.68 -8.96
CA GLU A 328 22.50 15.55 -8.00
C GLU A 328 21.79 16.89 -7.84
N SER A 329 20.49 16.84 -7.55
CA SER A 329 19.60 17.95 -7.20
C SER A 329 18.94 18.74 -8.35
N PHE A 330 17.89 18.14 -8.93
CA PHE A 330 16.77 18.92 -9.51
C PHE A 330 15.39 18.51 -8.97
N PHE A 331 15.29 17.39 -8.23
CA PHE A 331 14.02 16.88 -7.70
C PHE A 331 14.15 16.45 -6.22
N PRO A 332 13.59 17.21 -5.26
CA PRO A 332 13.69 16.94 -3.82
C PRO A 332 12.93 15.69 -3.31
N TRP A 333 12.21 14.95 -4.16
CA TRP A 333 11.48 13.75 -3.76
C TRP A 333 12.34 12.46 -3.82
N ALA A 334 13.49 12.50 -4.53
CA ALA A 334 14.40 11.36 -4.63
C ALA A 334 15.06 11.00 -3.29
N SER A 335 15.22 11.96 -2.38
CA SER A 335 15.78 11.73 -1.05
C SER A 335 14.84 10.98 -0.09
N ASN A 336 13.54 10.83 -0.44
CA ASN A 336 12.56 10.04 0.34
C ASN A 336 12.41 8.60 -0.17
N MET A 337 13.20 8.16 -1.16
CA MET A 337 13.27 6.75 -1.62
C MET A 337 14.34 5.93 -0.87
N ASN A 338 14.80 6.40 0.29
CA ASN A 338 15.90 5.76 1.04
C ASN A 338 15.45 4.60 1.97
N SER A 339 14.21 4.13 1.86
CA SER A 339 13.74 2.88 2.49
C SER A 339 13.87 1.73 1.48
N SER A 340 14.86 0.85 1.63
CA SER A 340 15.05 -0.28 0.70
C SER A 340 14.19 -1.48 1.10
N VAL A 341 13.35 -1.96 0.19
CA VAL A 341 12.64 -3.26 0.29
C VAL A 341 13.32 -4.24 -0.67
N ASN A 342 14.58 -4.58 -0.41
CA ASN A 342 15.28 -5.59 -1.21
C ASN A 342 14.86 -7.02 -0.81
N ILE A 343 14.97 -7.99 -1.72
CA ILE A 343 14.45 -9.34 -1.48
C ILE A 343 15.12 -10.07 -0.31
N TYR A 344 16.36 -9.70 0.05
CA TYR A 344 17.05 -10.28 1.19
C TYR A 344 16.47 -9.78 2.51
N SER A 345 16.25 -8.47 2.66
CA SER A 345 15.67 -7.88 3.88
C SER A 345 14.24 -8.36 4.10
N VAL A 346 13.48 -8.57 3.01
CA VAL A 346 12.16 -9.23 3.05
C VAL A 346 12.26 -10.64 3.62
N GLY A 347 13.15 -11.47 3.05
CA GLY A 347 13.37 -12.84 3.52
C GLY A 347 13.80 -12.91 4.98
N TYR A 348 14.71 -12.02 5.39
CA TYR A 348 15.17 -11.92 6.77
C TYR A 348 14.04 -11.54 7.72
N GLY A 349 13.21 -10.56 7.37
CA GLY A 349 12.05 -10.16 8.16
C GLY A 349 11.05 -11.30 8.36
N VAL A 350 10.77 -12.05 7.29
CA VAL A 350 9.89 -13.23 7.35
C VAL A 350 10.45 -14.32 8.25
N LEU A 351 11.72 -14.72 8.05
CA LEU A 351 12.33 -15.78 8.86
C LEU A 351 12.51 -15.39 10.33
N SER A 352 12.72 -14.10 10.61
CA SER A 352 12.72 -13.57 11.98
C SER A 352 11.35 -13.71 12.64
N ALA A 353 10.25 -13.46 11.91
CA ALA A 353 8.90 -13.69 12.41
C ALA A 353 8.61 -15.18 12.64
N VAL A 354 9.04 -16.05 11.72
CA VAL A 354 8.95 -17.52 11.90
C VAL A 354 9.66 -17.95 13.18
N ARG A 355 10.88 -17.45 13.41
CA ARG A 355 11.65 -17.72 14.63
C ARG A 355 10.96 -17.18 15.89
N ALA A 356 10.38 -15.99 15.83
CA ALA A 356 9.67 -15.41 16.96
C ALA A 356 8.42 -16.22 17.36
N VAL A 357 7.71 -16.77 16.37
CA VAL A 357 6.48 -17.55 16.61
C VAL A 357 6.77 -18.97 17.10
N TYR A 358 7.76 -19.66 16.50
CA TYR A 358 7.98 -21.09 16.73
C TYR A 358 9.27 -21.43 17.49
N GLY A 359 10.15 -20.46 17.74
CA GLY A 359 11.49 -20.69 18.29
C GLY A 359 11.57 -20.90 19.79
N GLY A 360 10.49 -20.68 20.55
CA GLY A 360 10.44 -20.96 21.99
C GLY A 360 11.37 -20.09 22.88
N GLY A 361 11.95 -19.01 22.35
CA GLY A 361 12.89 -18.11 23.06
C GLY A 361 14.27 -17.98 22.39
N ASP A 362 15.15 -17.15 22.96
CA ASP A 362 16.52 -16.94 22.46
C ASP A 362 17.35 -18.21 22.69
N ASN A 363 17.89 -18.80 21.61
CA ASN A 363 18.61 -20.09 21.53
C ASN A 363 17.77 -21.40 21.58
N GLY A 364 16.48 -21.39 21.22
CA GLY A 364 15.72 -22.63 20.98
C GLY A 364 16.26 -23.54 19.86
N ASP A 365 15.74 -24.76 19.79
CA ASP A 365 16.10 -25.82 18.82
C ASP A 365 16.19 -25.33 17.36
N GLU A 366 16.95 -26.05 16.52
CA GLU A 366 17.01 -25.79 15.07
C GLU A 366 15.60 -25.84 14.48
N LEU A 367 15.17 -24.74 13.85
CA LEU A 367 13.92 -24.71 13.09
C LEU A 367 14.19 -25.19 11.67
N LYS A 368 13.35 -26.09 11.19
CA LYS A 368 13.39 -26.56 9.80
C LYS A 368 12.30 -25.86 9.01
N VAL A 369 12.63 -25.31 7.85
CA VAL A 369 11.66 -24.62 6.99
C VAL A 369 11.69 -25.17 5.57
N VAL A 370 10.54 -25.16 4.92
CA VAL A 370 10.40 -25.36 3.47
C VAL A 370 9.82 -24.06 2.90
N LEU A 371 10.47 -23.51 1.88
CA LEU A 371 10.06 -22.25 1.28
C LEU A 371 9.28 -22.52 -0.01
N ILE A 372 8.06 -21.98 -0.12
CA ILE A 372 7.22 -22.10 -1.31
C ILE A 372 6.83 -20.68 -1.72
N GLY A 373 7.38 -20.20 -2.83
CA GLY A 373 7.24 -18.82 -3.25
C GLY A 373 6.68 -18.66 -4.66
N HIS A 374 5.70 -17.78 -4.81
CA HIS A 374 5.16 -17.34 -6.10
C HIS A 374 5.60 -15.91 -6.42
N ASP A 375 5.95 -15.65 -7.68
CA ASP A 375 6.31 -14.32 -8.18
C ASP A 375 7.35 -13.61 -7.27
N ARG A 376 7.06 -12.46 -6.64
CA ARG A 376 8.00 -11.77 -5.73
C ARG A 376 8.45 -12.68 -4.58
N GLY A 377 7.55 -13.47 -4.00
CA GLY A 377 7.86 -14.48 -2.99
C GLY A 377 8.76 -15.61 -3.52
N GLY A 378 8.67 -15.93 -4.81
CA GLY A 378 9.60 -16.83 -5.49
C GLY A 378 11.02 -16.24 -5.54
N ARG A 379 11.15 -14.92 -5.76
CA ARG A 379 12.45 -14.23 -5.79
C ARG A 379 13.10 -14.17 -4.42
N VAL A 380 12.31 -13.88 -3.38
CA VAL A 380 12.74 -13.98 -1.98
C VAL A 380 13.24 -15.40 -1.69
N THR A 381 12.47 -16.41 -2.09
CA THR A 381 12.84 -17.82 -1.93
C THR A 381 14.17 -18.14 -2.61
N GLN A 382 14.33 -17.77 -3.89
CA GLN A 382 15.57 -17.98 -4.64
C GLN A 382 16.79 -17.38 -3.91
N ARG A 383 16.68 -16.13 -3.46
CA ARG A 383 17.77 -15.44 -2.76
C ARG A 383 18.17 -16.17 -1.48
N LEU A 384 17.20 -16.62 -0.68
CA LEU A 384 17.45 -17.31 0.59
C LEU A 384 18.12 -18.68 0.44
N VAL A 385 18.11 -19.28 -0.76
CA VAL A 385 18.69 -20.61 -1.00
C VAL A 385 19.88 -20.62 -1.95
N THR A 386 20.36 -19.45 -2.40
CA THR A 386 21.51 -19.32 -3.30
C THR A 386 22.79 -19.04 -2.51
N SER A 387 23.79 -19.93 -2.62
CA SER A 387 25.09 -19.77 -1.95
C SER A 387 26.23 -20.43 -2.72
N SER A 388 27.47 -20.14 -2.33
CA SER A 388 28.64 -20.88 -2.80
C SER A 388 28.62 -22.32 -2.27
N SER A 389 29.16 -23.26 -3.05
CA SER A 389 29.25 -24.66 -2.62
C SER A 389 30.04 -24.77 -1.30
N GLY A 390 29.47 -25.50 -0.33
CA GLY A 390 30.04 -25.65 1.01
C GLY A 390 29.91 -24.43 1.92
N SER A 391 29.35 -23.31 1.45
CA SER A 391 29.05 -22.14 2.28
C SER A 391 27.62 -22.22 2.85
N PRO A 392 27.39 -21.68 4.06
CA PRO A 392 26.05 -21.53 4.61
C PRO A 392 25.13 -20.78 3.64
N LEU A 393 23.83 -21.09 3.69
CA LEU A 393 22.81 -20.30 3.02
C LEU A 393 22.81 -18.86 3.58
N PRO A 394 22.33 -17.87 2.79
CA PRO A 394 22.16 -16.49 3.25
C PRO A 394 20.95 -16.35 4.19
N VAL A 395 20.85 -17.24 5.17
CA VAL A 395 19.95 -17.16 6.31
C VAL A 395 20.80 -16.83 7.53
N PRO A 396 20.51 -15.75 8.28
CA PRO A 396 21.32 -15.39 9.43
C PRO A 396 21.41 -16.51 10.46
N GLN A 397 22.64 -16.88 10.82
CA GLN A 397 22.91 -17.98 11.77
C GLN A 397 22.23 -17.76 13.12
N SER A 398 22.03 -16.50 13.52
CA SER A 398 21.30 -16.10 14.72
C SER A 398 19.85 -16.61 14.77
N LEU A 399 19.23 -16.89 13.61
CA LEU A 399 17.88 -17.43 13.55
C LEU A 399 17.83 -18.94 13.81
N ASN A 400 18.97 -19.64 13.72
CA ASN A 400 19.06 -21.11 13.84
C ASN A 400 18.00 -21.83 12.97
N ILE A 401 17.89 -21.40 11.70
CA ILE A 401 16.94 -21.94 10.72
C ILE A 401 17.70 -22.72 9.65
N ARG A 402 17.25 -23.94 9.38
CA ARG A 402 17.69 -24.78 8.27
C ARG A 402 16.60 -24.84 7.20
N VAL A 403 16.91 -24.41 5.99
CA VAL A 403 16.03 -24.57 4.83
C VAL A 403 16.21 -25.97 4.24
N LEU A 404 15.12 -26.74 4.15
CA LEU A 404 15.13 -28.11 3.66
C LEU A 404 14.91 -28.21 2.14
N GLY A 405 14.25 -27.23 1.55
CA GLY A 405 13.92 -27.21 0.13
C GLY A 405 13.20 -25.93 -0.28
N ALA A 406 13.19 -25.67 -1.58
CA ALA A 406 12.54 -24.50 -2.18
C ALA A 406 11.63 -24.89 -3.35
N MET A 407 10.46 -24.27 -3.43
CA MET A 407 9.57 -24.36 -4.59
C MET A 407 9.34 -22.96 -5.16
N LEU A 408 9.60 -22.79 -6.45
CA LEU A 408 9.55 -21.52 -7.17
C LEU A 408 8.41 -21.57 -8.20
N LEU A 409 7.43 -20.68 -8.07
CA LEU A 409 6.24 -20.68 -8.93
C LEU A 409 6.24 -19.46 -9.86
N ASP A 410 6.26 -19.77 -11.15
CA ASP A 410 6.20 -18.85 -12.29
C ASP A 410 7.20 -17.69 -12.29
N ILE A 411 8.46 -18.01 -12.01
CA ILE A 411 9.57 -17.04 -12.10
C ILE A 411 10.77 -17.60 -12.86
N VAL A 412 11.60 -16.67 -13.32
CA VAL A 412 13.03 -16.89 -13.63
C VAL A 412 13.88 -15.92 -12.79
N PRO A 413 15.20 -16.17 -12.64
CA PRO A 413 16.13 -15.23 -12.02
C PRO A 413 16.06 -13.83 -12.64
N TYR A 414 16.31 -12.78 -11.87
CA TYR A 414 16.36 -11.39 -12.34
C TYR A 414 17.21 -11.19 -13.61
N SER A 415 18.36 -11.84 -13.72
CA SER A 415 19.27 -11.75 -14.86
C SER A 415 18.61 -12.25 -16.15
N ALA A 416 17.92 -13.38 -16.09
CA ALA A 416 17.14 -13.92 -17.21
C ALA A 416 15.92 -13.05 -17.53
N GLN A 417 15.22 -12.57 -16.49
CA GLN A 417 14.06 -11.69 -16.64
C GLN A 417 14.45 -10.37 -17.35
N TRP A 418 15.45 -9.66 -16.84
CA TRP A 418 15.92 -8.40 -17.40
C TRP A 418 16.56 -8.58 -18.79
N SER A 419 17.24 -9.69 -19.04
CA SER A 419 17.75 -10.00 -20.39
C SER A 419 16.62 -10.16 -21.41
N ALA A 420 15.49 -10.76 -21.02
CA ALA A 420 14.33 -10.93 -21.91
C ALA A 420 13.68 -9.59 -22.30
N HIS A 421 13.84 -8.53 -21.49
CA HIS A 421 13.36 -7.18 -21.82
C HIS A 421 14.06 -6.54 -23.02
N ALA A 422 15.19 -7.10 -23.51
CA ALA A 422 15.78 -6.71 -24.79
C ALA A 422 14.83 -6.94 -25.99
N ASN A 423 13.82 -7.80 -25.84
CA ASN A 423 12.79 -8.05 -26.84
C ASN A 423 11.58 -7.09 -26.67
N PRO A 424 11.17 -6.32 -27.70
CA PRO A 424 10.03 -5.41 -27.59
C PRO A 424 8.71 -6.07 -27.21
N ARG A 425 8.46 -7.32 -27.64
CA ARG A 425 7.23 -8.06 -27.29
C ARG A 425 7.21 -8.43 -25.81
N ALA A 426 8.35 -8.90 -25.29
CA ALA A 426 8.50 -9.20 -23.87
C ALA A 426 8.35 -7.93 -23.02
N SER A 427 9.03 -6.84 -23.41
CA SER A 427 8.92 -5.55 -22.73
C SER A 427 7.51 -4.97 -22.75
N SER A 428 6.77 -5.09 -23.85
CA SER A 428 5.39 -4.62 -23.93
C SER A 428 4.44 -5.46 -23.08
N ARG A 429 4.67 -6.78 -23.00
CA ARG A 429 3.82 -7.69 -22.21
C ARG A 429 4.09 -7.58 -20.71
N TYR A 430 5.35 -7.42 -20.32
CA TYR A 430 5.80 -7.29 -18.94
C TYR A 430 6.15 -5.84 -18.59
N TRP A 431 5.43 -4.88 -19.18
CA TRP A 431 5.67 -3.43 -19.05
C TRP A 431 5.79 -2.94 -17.59
N HIS A 432 5.12 -3.61 -16.65
CA HIS A 432 5.15 -3.25 -15.23
C HIS A 432 6.56 -3.35 -14.64
N TRP A 433 7.43 -4.21 -15.19
CA TRP A 433 8.84 -4.30 -14.81
C TRP A 433 9.63 -3.03 -15.04
N THR A 434 9.32 -2.26 -16.10
CA THR A 434 9.98 -0.98 -16.38
C THR A 434 9.18 0.22 -15.87
N PHE A 435 7.85 0.08 -15.77
CA PHE A 435 6.98 1.14 -15.26
C PHE A 435 7.07 1.31 -13.74
N LEU A 436 6.88 0.24 -12.95
CA LEU A 436 6.86 0.33 -11.49
C LEU A 436 8.13 0.92 -10.84
N PRO A 437 9.36 0.64 -11.32
CA PRO A 437 10.55 1.29 -10.77
C PRO A 437 10.71 2.76 -11.20
N SER A 438 9.85 3.26 -12.11
CA SER A 438 9.96 4.65 -12.58
C SER A 438 9.44 5.65 -11.54
N ALA A 439 9.97 6.87 -11.60
CA ALA A 439 9.52 8.04 -10.84
C ALA A 439 8.01 8.32 -10.91
N PHE A 440 7.36 7.87 -11.99
CA PHE A 440 5.98 8.20 -12.31
C PHE A 440 5.00 7.13 -11.83
N SER A 441 5.46 5.95 -11.42
CA SER A 441 4.57 4.82 -11.14
C SER A 441 3.58 5.11 -10.01
N VAL A 442 4.08 5.55 -8.85
CA VAL A 442 3.27 5.87 -7.68
C VAL A 442 2.22 6.95 -8.00
N PRO A 443 2.57 8.16 -8.47
CA PRO A 443 1.57 9.18 -8.75
C PRO A 443 0.58 8.76 -9.85
N MET A 444 1.03 8.03 -10.87
CA MET A 444 0.12 7.54 -11.93
C MET A 444 -0.86 6.49 -11.42
N VAL A 445 -0.40 5.51 -10.63
CA VAL A 445 -1.26 4.46 -10.05
C VAL A 445 -2.22 5.07 -9.03
N GLN A 446 -1.77 6.00 -8.19
CA GLN A 446 -2.64 6.73 -7.27
C GLN A 446 -3.73 7.50 -8.01
N SER A 447 -3.36 8.24 -9.07
CA SER A 447 -4.31 8.99 -9.90
C SER A 447 -5.30 8.08 -10.63
N TYR A 448 -4.87 6.88 -11.04
CA TYR A 448 -5.75 5.89 -11.68
C TYR A 448 -6.70 5.18 -10.69
N GLY A 449 -6.33 5.15 -9.40
CA GLY A 449 -6.94 4.34 -8.35
C GLY A 449 -6.24 2.97 -8.25
N GLY A 450 -5.58 2.70 -7.12
CA GLY A 450 -4.78 1.48 -6.93
C GLY A 450 -5.58 0.18 -7.04
N GLY A 451 -6.77 0.12 -6.46
CA GLY A 451 -7.67 -1.02 -6.57
C GLY A 451 -8.22 -1.21 -7.98
N ARG A 452 -8.45 -0.11 -8.71
CA ARG A 452 -8.82 -0.17 -10.14
C ARG A 452 -7.67 -0.74 -10.97
N PHE A 453 -6.47 -0.19 -10.78
CA PHE A 453 -5.23 -0.63 -11.41
C PHE A 453 -5.02 -2.13 -11.20
N CYS A 454 -5.11 -2.60 -9.95
CA CYS A 454 -4.97 -4.01 -9.58
C CYS A 454 -6.01 -4.88 -10.30
N ARG A 455 -7.30 -4.53 -10.26
CA ARG A 455 -8.37 -5.34 -10.87
C ARG A 455 -8.17 -5.51 -12.38
N GLU A 456 -7.86 -4.43 -13.09
CA GLU A 456 -7.67 -4.47 -14.54
C GLU A 456 -6.41 -5.25 -14.92
N LEU A 457 -5.33 -5.07 -14.16
CA LEU A 457 -4.10 -5.84 -14.31
C LEU A 457 -4.33 -7.35 -14.11
N LEU A 458 -5.01 -7.75 -13.02
CA LEU A 458 -5.32 -9.15 -12.75
C LEU A 458 -6.18 -9.76 -13.88
N THR A 459 -7.18 -9.02 -14.34
CA THR A 459 -8.07 -9.43 -15.44
C THR A 459 -7.33 -9.61 -16.76
N ALA A 460 -6.33 -8.76 -17.02
CA ALA A 460 -5.49 -8.82 -18.21
C ALA A 460 -4.38 -9.90 -18.15
N SER A 461 -3.98 -10.32 -16.96
CA SER A 461 -2.81 -11.19 -16.75
C SER A 461 -3.15 -12.64 -16.43
N VAL A 462 -4.36 -12.91 -15.92
CA VAL A 462 -4.86 -14.28 -15.70
C VAL A 462 -4.95 -15.03 -17.04
N GLY A 463 -4.71 -16.34 -17.01
CA GLY A 463 -4.70 -17.20 -18.17
C GLY A 463 -6.02 -17.26 -18.95
N SER A 464 -5.97 -17.97 -20.08
CA SER A 464 -7.11 -18.15 -20.97
C SER A 464 -7.97 -19.37 -20.62
N SER A 465 -7.55 -20.21 -19.67
CA SER A 465 -8.35 -21.33 -19.17
C SER A 465 -9.60 -20.82 -18.47
N GLU A 466 -10.79 -21.20 -18.94
CA GLU A 466 -12.07 -20.81 -18.33
C GLU A 466 -12.15 -21.24 -16.86
N ALA A 467 -11.85 -22.51 -16.58
CA ALA A 467 -11.81 -23.05 -15.22
C ALA A 467 -10.76 -22.33 -14.34
N GLY A 468 -9.61 -21.99 -14.92
CA GLY A 468 -8.57 -21.25 -14.20
C GLY A 468 -9.00 -19.83 -13.84
N ARG A 469 -9.68 -19.13 -14.75
CA ARG A 469 -10.24 -17.79 -14.50
C ARG A 469 -11.35 -17.81 -13.47
N GLU A 470 -12.26 -18.79 -13.55
CA GLU A 470 -13.33 -18.98 -12.56
C GLU A 470 -12.73 -19.21 -11.18
N SER A 471 -11.77 -20.15 -11.06
CA SER A 471 -11.07 -20.44 -9.81
C SER A 471 -10.31 -19.23 -9.26
N PHE A 472 -9.66 -18.45 -10.13
CA PHE A 472 -8.91 -17.26 -9.75
C PHE A 472 -9.80 -16.17 -9.14
N PHE A 473 -10.94 -15.86 -9.76
CA PHE A 473 -11.86 -14.81 -9.30
C PHE A 473 -12.88 -15.27 -8.25
N ALA A 474 -12.93 -16.56 -7.94
CA ALA A 474 -13.78 -17.09 -6.89
C ALA A 474 -13.50 -16.43 -5.52
N ASP A 475 -14.49 -16.50 -4.64
CA ASP A 475 -14.37 -16.11 -3.23
C ASP A 475 -13.96 -14.66 -3.00
N GLY A 476 -14.26 -13.78 -3.97
CA GLY A 476 -13.94 -12.36 -3.89
C GLY A 476 -12.45 -12.05 -3.89
N ALA A 477 -11.58 -12.99 -4.32
CA ALA A 477 -10.12 -12.83 -4.25
C ALA A 477 -9.62 -11.58 -4.99
N GLY A 478 -10.10 -11.36 -6.22
CA GLY A 478 -9.76 -10.16 -7.00
C GLY A 478 -10.12 -8.85 -6.28
N GLU A 479 -11.27 -8.83 -5.60
CA GLU A 479 -11.71 -7.65 -4.82
C GLU A 479 -10.89 -7.48 -3.54
N HIS A 480 -10.49 -8.57 -2.89
CA HIS A 480 -9.58 -8.52 -1.74
C HIS A 480 -8.23 -7.90 -2.14
N TYR A 481 -7.62 -8.38 -3.23
CA TYR A 481 -6.37 -7.82 -3.74
C TYR A 481 -6.51 -6.35 -4.10
N ALA A 482 -7.60 -5.99 -4.79
CA ALA A 482 -7.88 -4.60 -5.15
C ALA A 482 -8.04 -3.70 -3.92
N ARG A 483 -8.77 -4.14 -2.88
CA ARG A 483 -8.92 -3.38 -1.62
C ARG A 483 -7.57 -3.15 -0.93
N CYS A 484 -6.71 -4.17 -0.90
CA CYS A 484 -5.37 -4.01 -0.33
C CYS A 484 -4.50 -3.06 -1.17
N TYR A 485 -4.56 -3.17 -2.50
CA TYR A 485 -3.74 -2.37 -3.41
C TYR A 485 -4.19 -0.90 -3.53
N GLU A 486 -5.42 -0.57 -3.13
CA GLU A 486 -5.89 0.83 -3.02
C GLU A 486 -5.08 1.64 -1.98
N ARG A 487 -4.42 0.96 -1.02
CA ARG A 487 -3.66 1.64 0.03
C ARG A 487 -2.36 2.24 -0.53
N ASP A 488 -2.12 3.51 -0.21
CA ASP A 488 -0.90 4.25 -0.62
C ASP A 488 0.39 3.48 -0.30
N GLU A 489 0.46 2.94 0.92
CA GLU A 489 1.60 2.15 1.37
C GLU A 489 1.88 0.91 0.49
N VAL A 490 0.83 0.26 -0.02
CA VAL A 490 0.98 -0.93 -0.88
C VAL A 490 1.42 -0.52 -2.28
N ILE A 491 0.92 0.60 -2.81
CA ILE A 491 1.37 1.15 -4.10
C ILE A 491 2.87 1.50 -4.02
N ARG A 492 3.28 2.18 -2.95
CA ARG A 492 4.69 2.54 -2.72
C ARG A 492 5.56 1.32 -2.46
N GLY A 493 5.06 0.35 -1.69
CA GLY A 493 5.75 -0.92 -1.43
C GLY A 493 6.02 -1.71 -2.71
N ALA A 494 5.02 -1.82 -3.58
CA ALA A 494 5.18 -2.43 -4.89
C ALA A 494 6.19 -1.67 -5.77
N ALA A 495 6.12 -0.34 -5.81
CA ALA A 495 7.11 0.45 -6.55
C ALA A 495 8.53 0.26 -5.99
N ALA A 496 8.69 0.22 -4.66
CA ALA A 496 9.97 0.00 -4.00
C ALA A 496 10.56 -1.39 -4.29
N ASP A 497 9.75 -2.45 -4.23
CA ASP A 497 10.17 -3.82 -4.59
C ASP A 497 10.67 -3.88 -6.04
N TYR A 498 9.92 -3.32 -6.99
CA TYR A 498 10.36 -3.31 -8.39
C TYR A 498 11.57 -2.40 -8.63
N SER A 499 11.72 -1.29 -7.90
CA SER A 499 12.93 -0.45 -7.91
C SER A 499 14.15 -1.23 -7.44
N SER A 500 14.06 -1.94 -6.30
CA SER A 500 15.13 -2.81 -5.82
C SER A 500 15.45 -3.93 -6.81
N GLY A 501 14.41 -4.50 -7.43
CA GLY A 501 14.52 -5.49 -8.50
C GLY A 501 15.27 -5.01 -9.75
N ALA A 502 15.21 -3.72 -10.05
CA ALA A 502 15.90 -3.06 -11.16
C ALA A 502 17.31 -2.56 -10.81
N ALA A 503 17.67 -2.57 -9.53
CA ALA A 503 18.92 -2.02 -9.00
C ALA A 503 19.64 -3.06 -8.12
N GLU A 504 19.61 -2.91 -6.80
CA GLU A 504 20.46 -3.68 -5.89
C GLU A 504 20.24 -5.20 -5.95
N ASP A 505 19.02 -5.67 -6.24
CA ASP A 505 18.76 -7.10 -6.34
C ASP A 505 19.33 -7.70 -7.63
N TRP A 506 19.36 -6.90 -8.70
CA TRP A 506 20.03 -7.26 -9.95
C TRP A 506 21.54 -7.29 -9.74
N ASP A 507 22.12 -6.28 -9.10
CA ASP A 507 23.55 -6.22 -8.77
C ASP A 507 23.98 -7.42 -7.92
N ALA A 508 23.23 -7.72 -6.87
CA ALA A 508 23.48 -8.88 -6.01
C ALA A 508 23.41 -10.19 -6.80
N GLN A 509 22.54 -10.27 -7.81
CA GLN A 509 22.45 -11.44 -8.67
C GLN A 509 23.59 -11.52 -9.70
N GLN A 510 24.12 -10.39 -10.19
CA GLN A 510 25.34 -10.39 -11.00
C GLN A 510 26.54 -10.88 -10.20
N GLU A 511 26.63 -10.52 -8.92
CA GLU A 511 27.69 -11.03 -8.05
C GLU A 511 27.54 -12.54 -7.80
N ASP A 512 26.31 -13.07 -7.67
CA ASP A 512 26.09 -14.52 -7.61
C ASP A 512 26.64 -15.24 -8.85
N ILE A 513 26.39 -14.69 -10.04
CA ILE A 513 26.91 -15.23 -11.30
C ILE A 513 28.43 -15.21 -11.31
N LYS A 514 29.02 -14.07 -10.93
CA LYS A 514 30.48 -13.88 -10.90
C LYS A 514 31.17 -14.84 -9.93
N GLU A 515 30.58 -15.07 -8.77
CA GLU A 515 31.09 -16.00 -7.76
C GLU A 515 30.70 -17.47 -8.01
N GLY A 516 29.83 -17.74 -9.00
CA GLY A 516 29.34 -19.07 -9.29
C GLY A 516 28.43 -19.64 -8.18
N ARG A 517 27.72 -18.78 -7.44
CA ARG A 517 26.75 -19.17 -6.41
C ARG A 517 25.54 -19.83 -7.05
N LYS A 518 25.05 -20.89 -6.41
CA LYS A 518 23.94 -21.73 -6.90
C LYS A 518 23.01 -22.13 -5.77
N MET A 519 21.80 -22.55 -6.13
CA MET A 519 20.89 -23.17 -5.19
C MET A 519 21.41 -24.54 -4.77
N GLN A 520 21.51 -24.76 -3.46
CA GLN A 520 22.13 -25.96 -2.86
C GLN A 520 21.12 -26.94 -2.24
N VAL A 521 19.84 -26.57 -2.19
CA VAL A 521 18.75 -27.40 -1.63
C VAL A 521 17.96 -28.08 -2.76
N PRO A 522 17.17 -29.14 -2.49
CA PRO A 522 16.19 -29.62 -3.47
C PRO A 522 15.26 -28.50 -3.94
N VAL A 523 15.08 -28.39 -5.26
CA VAL A 523 14.30 -27.32 -5.90
C VAL A 523 13.22 -27.89 -6.80
N VAL A 524 12.00 -27.37 -6.67
CA VAL A 524 10.93 -27.58 -7.64
C VAL A 524 10.56 -26.26 -8.29
N VAL A 525 10.46 -26.24 -9.62
CA VAL A 525 9.98 -25.09 -10.39
C VAL A 525 8.68 -25.47 -11.09
N LEU A 526 7.63 -24.68 -10.88
CA LEU A 526 6.43 -24.72 -11.73
C LEU A 526 6.39 -23.46 -12.59
N TYR A 527 6.05 -23.58 -13.87
CA TYR A 527 5.94 -22.43 -14.76
C TYR A 527 4.79 -22.55 -15.75
N SER A 528 4.25 -21.39 -16.11
CA SER A 528 3.18 -21.22 -17.07
C SER A 528 3.72 -21.24 -18.49
N GLU A 529 2.85 -21.59 -19.45
CA GLU A 529 3.14 -21.47 -20.88
C GLU A 529 3.49 -20.01 -21.26
N GLY A 530 2.93 -19.04 -20.52
CA GLY A 530 3.20 -17.62 -20.71
C GLY A 530 4.65 -17.24 -20.42
N LEU A 531 5.22 -17.74 -19.32
CA LEU A 531 6.60 -17.52 -18.96
C LEU A 531 7.55 -18.25 -19.91
N ASP A 532 7.22 -19.48 -20.31
CA ASP A 532 8.06 -20.26 -21.23
C ASP A 532 8.20 -19.59 -22.60
N LYS A 533 7.09 -19.06 -23.13
CA LYS A 533 7.09 -18.27 -24.37
C LYS A 533 7.92 -16.99 -24.28
N MET A 534 8.04 -16.38 -23.10
CA MET A 534 8.88 -15.20 -22.91
C MET A 534 10.38 -15.56 -23.01
N HIS A 535 10.73 -16.80 -22.71
CA HIS A 535 12.11 -17.29 -22.68
C HIS A 535 12.40 -18.32 -23.78
N ASP A 536 11.63 -18.31 -24.87
CA ASP A 536 11.82 -19.17 -26.04
C ASP A 536 11.95 -20.68 -25.71
N GLY A 537 11.18 -21.16 -24.72
CA GLY A 537 11.21 -22.57 -24.29
C GLY A 537 12.36 -22.95 -23.36
N ASN A 538 13.09 -21.97 -22.80
CA ASN A 538 14.34 -22.21 -22.07
C ASN A 538 14.21 -22.16 -20.54
N VAL A 539 13.00 -22.17 -19.96
CA VAL A 539 12.84 -22.04 -18.50
C VAL A 539 13.62 -23.13 -17.73
N GLU A 540 13.53 -24.38 -18.16
CA GLU A 540 14.28 -25.48 -17.54
C GLU A 540 15.81 -25.29 -17.66
N ALA A 541 16.29 -24.87 -18.83
CA ALA A 541 17.71 -24.63 -19.07
C ALA A 541 18.25 -23.48 -18.20
N ILE A 542 17.47 -22.42 -18.01
CA ILE A 542 17.80 -21.30 -17.11
C ILE A 542 17.98 -21.82 -15.68
N TRP A 543 17.00 -22.59 -15.16
CA TRP A 543 17.08 -23.07 -13.78
C TRP A 543 18.19 -24.10 -13.53
N LYS A 544 18.54 -24.91 -14.55
CA LYS A 544 19.72 -25.81 -14.48
C LYS A 544 21.03 -25.04 -14.27
N GLN A 545 21.16 -23.81 -14.78
CA GLN A 545 22.36 -23.00 -14.57
C GLN A 545 22.48 -22.52 -13.13
N TRP A 546 21.34 -22.21 -12.51
CA TRP A 546 21.23 -21.67 -11.15
C TRP A 546 21.20 -22.71 -10.04
N THR A 547 21.12 -23.99 -10.39
CA THR A 547 21.00 -25.08 -9.42
C THR A 547 22.28 -25.91 -9.43
N SER A 548 22.77 -26.28 -8.25
CA SER A 548 23.92 -27.19 -8.14
C SER A 548 23.57 -28.54 -8.77
N SER A 549 24.55 -29.28 -9.30
CA SER A 549 24.33 -30.63 -9.84
C SER A 549 23.81 -31.61 -8.77
N ASP A 550 24.14 -31.33 -7.52
CA ASP A 550 23.76 -32.14 -6.36
C ASP A 550 22.41 -31.69 -5.77
N ALA A 551 21.92 -30.52 -6.17
CA ALA A 551 20.60 -30.02 -5.81
C ALA A 551 19.57 -30.65 -6.75
N ASN A 552 18.77 -31.57 -6.21
CA ASN A 552 17.72 -32.29 -6.93
C ASN A 552 16.69 -31.30 -7.52
N LEU A 553 16.86 -30.94 -8.80
CA LEU A 553 16.02 -29.99 -9.53
C LEU A 553 14.93 -30.73 -10.32
N HIS A 554 13.67 -30.35 -10.08
CA HIS A 554 12.54 -30.75 -10.92
C HIS A 554 11.87 -29.51 -11.51
N VAL A 555 11.57 -29.53 -12.80
CA VAL A 555 10.96 -28.40 -13.51
C VAL A 555 9.73 -28.90 -14.25
N TYR A 556 8.57 -28.30 -13.98
CA TYR A 556 7.29 -28.74 -14.53
C TYR A 556 6.56 -27.57 -15.21
N ALA A 557 6.17 -27.79 -16.46
CA ALA A 557 5.25 -26.91 -17.16
C ALA A 557 3.81 -27.15 -16.68
N MET A 558 3.07 -26.08 -16.43
CA MET A 558 1.63 -26.15 -16.17
C MET A 558 0.86 -26.39 -17.47
N GLN A 559 -0.36 -26.90 -17.34
CA GLN A 559 -1.27 -27.15 -18.47
C GLN A 559 -1.52 -25.87 -19.29
N SER A 560 -1.72 -26.04 -20.61
CA SER A 560 -1.98 -24.92 -21.52
C SER A 560 -3.20 -24.12 -21.08
N GLY A 561 -3.11 -22.80 -21.24
CA GLY A 561 -4.14 -21.85 -20.82
C GLY A 561 -4.09 -21.44 -19.34
N VAL A 562 -3.31 -22.11 -18.48
CA VAL A 562 -2.98 -21.61 -17.13
C VAL A 562 -1.96 -20.48 -17.26
N GLY A 563 -2.29 -19.34 -16.66
CA GLY A 563 -1.48 -18.15 -16.63
C GLY A 563 -0.52 -18.11 -15.45
N HIS A 564 -0.19 -16.87 -15.05
CA HIS A 564 0.84 -16.58 -14.05
C HIS A 564 0.42 -16.95 -12.62
N TYR A 565 -0.87 -16.88 -12.30
CA TYR A 565 -1.37 -17.08 -10.94
C TYR A 565 -1.63 -18.56 -10.65
N ILE A 566 -0.60 -19.38 -10.88
CA ILE A 566 -0.65 -20.86 -10.84
C ILE A 566 -1.36 -21.43 -9.59
N PRO A 567 -1.13 -20.95 -8.35
CA PRO A 567 -1.82 -21.45 -7.16
C PRO A 567 -3.34 -21.29 -7.18
N GLU A 568 -3.86 -20.35 -7.96
CA GLU A 568 -5.30 -20.05 -8.04
C GLU A 568 -5.92 -20.45 -9.37
N GLU A 569 -5.15 -20.45 -10.46
CA GLU A 569 -5.62 -20.86 -11.79
C GLU A 569 -5.59 -22.37 -11.99
N ALA A 570 -4.76 -23.09 -11.22
CA ALA A 570 -4.66 -24.55 -11.26
C ALA A 570 -4.42 -25.12 -9.86
N PRO A 571 -5.31 -24.87 -8.89
CA PRO A 571 -5.06 -25.20 -7.49
C PRO A 571 -4.83 -26.69 -7.26
N GLU A 572 -5.56 -27.59 -7.92
CA GLU A 572 -5.39 -29.04 -7.76
C GLU A 572 -4.03 -29.52 -8.28
N ALA A 573 -3.61 -29.03 -9.45
CA ALA A 573 -2.33 -29.38 -10.04
C ALA A 573 -1.17 -28.83 -9.20
N THR A 574 -1.26 -27.58 -8.77
CA THR A 574 -0.28 -26.94 -7.88
C THR A 574 -0.16 -27.69 -6.57
N ASN A 575 -1.29 -28.01 -5.93
CA ASN A 575 -1.33 -28.75 -4.68
C ASN A 575 -0.73 -30.15 -4.81
N LYS A 576 -0.95 -30.84 -5.94
CA LYS A 576 -0.34 -32.14 -6.22
C LYS A 576 1.19 -32.04 -6.28
N HIS A 577 1.73 -31.01 -6.92
CA HIS A 577 3.18 -30.78 -6.97
C HIS A 577 3.75 -30.39 -5.62
N ILE A 578 3.03 -29.58 -4.81
CA ILE A 578 3.44 -29.27 -3.44
C ILE A 578 3.53 -30.55 -2.61
N VAL A 579 2.50 -31.42 -2.64
CA VAL A 579 2.52 -32.69 -1.90
C VAL A 579 3.65 -33.60 -2.36
N SER A 580 3.82 -33.79 -3.67
CA SER A 580 4.90 -34.62 -4.21
C SER A 580 6.29 -34.08 -3.85
N PHE A 581 6.45 -32.77 -3.75
CA PHE A 581 7.69 -32.15 -3.31
C PHE A 581 7.98 -32.45 -1.84
N LEU A 582 6.98 -32.28 -0.97
CA LEU A 582 7.09 -32.57 0.46
C LEU A 582 7.41 -34.06 0.71
N GLU A 583 6.74 -34.96 0.01
CA GLU A 583 7.04 -36.40 0.05
C GLU A 583 8.47 -36.69 -0.41
N GLY A 584 8.96 -36.00 -1.45
CA GLY A 584 10.34 -36.08 -1.93
C GLY A 584 11.39 -35.59 -0.92
N LEU A 585 10.99 -34.73 0.02
CA LEU A 585 11.81 -34.33 1.18
C LEU A 585 11.68 -35.29 2.37
N GLY A 586 10.83 -36.31 2.27
CA GLY A 586 10.53 -37.27 3.34
C GLY A 586 9.61 -36.72 4.42
N LEU A 587 8.72 -35.78 4.08
CA LEU A 587 7.81 -35.08 5.00
C LEU A 587 6.38 -35.61 4.96
#